data_AF-Q05Z90-F1
#
_entry.id   AF-Q05Z90-F1
#
_cell.length_a   1.000
_cell.length_b   1.000
_cell.length_c   1.000
_cell.angle_alpha   90.00
_cell.angle_beta   90.00
_cell.angle_gamma   90.00
#
_symmetry.space_group_name_H-M   'P 1'
#
loop_
_entity.id
_entity.type
_entity.pdbx_description
1 polymer ?
#
loop_
_entity_poly.entity_id
_entity_poly.type
_entity_poly.pdbx_seq_one_letter_code
_entity_poly.pdbx_strand_id
1 'polypeptide(L)'
;MLDHGKQIKAWIRSQHLICDGTDFIFETVDQTQLEKFELCIESMGGKVRAIKAVGNWPMGPNRSFKILRAIASVPRPGGEEFVTYWAKKGNHQTRYSEINS
;
A
#
# COMPACT_ATOMS: atom_id res chain seq x y z
N MET A 1 5.36 13.95 15.20
CA MET A 1 5.32 13.88 13.73
C MET A 1 5.35 12.43 13.31
N LEU A 2 4.44 12.01 12.42
CA LEU A 2 4.55 10.69 11.79
C LEU A 2 5.81 10.69 10.92
N ASP A 3 6.69 9.72 11.12
CA ASP A 3 7.82 9.50 10.23
C ASP A 3 7.31 8.71 9.02
N HIS A 4 6.91 9.43 7.97
CA HIS A 4 6.32 8.85 6.75
C HIS A 4 7.21 7.74 6.16
N GLY A 5 8.54 7.90 6.22
CA GLY A 5 9.47 6.90 5.73
C GLY A 5 9.47 5.60 6.53
N LYS A 6 9.39 5.69 7.87
CA LYS A 6 9.22 4.48 8.71
C LYS A 6 7.90 3.77 8.42
N GLN A 7 6.82 4.51 8.22
CA GLN A 7 5.51 3.94 7.95
C GLN A 7 5.49 3.18 6.61
N ILE A 8 6.01 3.77 5.53
CA ILE A 8 6.13 3.12 4.22
C ILE A 8 6.98 1.83 4.32
N LYS A 9 8.13 1.90 4.99
CA LYS A 9 9.00 0.72 5.21
C LYS A 9 8.29 -0.36 6.05
N ALA A 10 7.42 0.01 6.98
CA ALA A 10 6.60 -0.94 7.72
C ALA A 10 5.57 -1.65 6.81
N TRP A 11 4.85 -0.90 5.97
CA TRP A 11 3.88 -1.48 5.02
C TRP A 11 4.52 -2.38 3.98
N ILE A 12 5.75 -2.06 3.53
CA ILE A 12 6.52 -2.94 2.64
C ILE A 12 6.80 -4.28 3.33
N ARG A 13 7.29 -4.26 4.57
CA ARG A 13 7.62 -5.48 5.33
C ARG A 13 6.38 -6.33 5.65
N SER A 14 5.24 -5.69 5.90
CA SER A 14 3.98 -6.38 6.18
C SER A 14 3.18 -6.72 4.92
N GLN A 15 3.75 -6.53 3.73
CA GLN A 15 3.14 -6.86 2.43
C GLN A 15 1.81 -6.14 2.18
N HIS A 16 1.60 -4.98 2.79
CA HIS A 16 0.51 -4.08 2.45
C HIS A 16 0.89 -3.18 1.26
N LEU A 17 2.17 -2.91 1.07
CA LEU A 17 2.68 -2.06 -0.01
C LEU A 17 3.67 -2.83 -0.88
N ILE A 18 3.41 -2.89 -2.18
CA ILE A 18 4.33 -3.45 -3.17
C ILE A 18 4.62 -2.43 -4.28
N CYS A 19 5.72 -2.66 -5.01
CA CYS A 19 5.96 -1.97 -6.27
C CYS A 19 5.49 -2.87 -7.42
N ASP A 20 4.74 -2.28 -8.36
CA ASP A 20 4.34 -2.92 -9.60
C ASP A 20 4.63 -1.96 -10.77
N GLY A 21 5.64 -2.29 -11.57
CA GLY A 21 6.17 -1.38 -12.60
C GLY A 21 6.59 -0.03 -12.02
N THR A 22 5.89 1.04 -12.41
CA THR A 22 6.12 2.42 -11.94
C THR A 22 5.23 2.83 -10.78
N ASP A 23 4.45 1.90 -10.23
CA ASP A 23 3.39 2.19 -9.29
C ASP A 23 3.64 1.58 -7.92
N PHE A 24 3.17 2.28 -6.91
CA PHE A 24 2.91 1.72 -5.59
C PHE A 24 1.48 1.18 -5.55
N ILE A 25 1.37 -0.09 -5.17
CA ILE A 25 0.10 -0.75 -4.91
C ILE A 25 -0.01 -0.97 -3.41
N PHE A 26 -0.92 -0.22 -2.77
CA PHE A 26 -1.20 -0.31 -1.36
C PHE A 26 -2.54 -0.99 -1.13
N GLU A 27 -2.60 -1.97 -0.25
CA GLU A 27 -3.82 -2.65 0.12
C GLU A 27 -4.05 -2.70 1.63
N THR A 28 -5.30 -2.53 2.02
CA THR A 28 -5.71 -2.54 3.42
C THR A 28 -7.19 -2.88 3.55
N VAL A 29 -7.60 -3.36 4.72
CA VAL A 29 -9.01 -3.49 5.13
C VAL A 29 -9.43 -2.35 6.08
N ASP A 30 -8.50 -1.45 6.41
CA ASP A 30 -8.65 -0.34 7.34
C ASP A 30 -8.56 0.99 6.58
N GLN A 31 -9.68 1.72 6.55
CA GLN A 31 -9.82 3.04 5.92
C GLN A 31 -8.80 4.06 6.47
N THR A 32 -8.45 4.00 7.75
CA THR A 32 -7.50 4.94 8.34
C THR A 32 -6.08 4.73 7.84
N GLN A 33 -5.74 3.50 7.41
CA GLN A 33 -4.44 3.22 6.77
C GLN A 33 -4.40 3.75 5.35
N LEU A 34 -5.54 3.74 4.65
CA LEU A 34 -5.67 4.30 3.31
C LEU A 34 -5.43 5.81 3.33
N GLU A 35 -6.08 6.53 4.26
CA GLU A 35 -5.88 7.98 4.46
C GLU A 35 -4.43 8.31 4.83
N LYS A 36 -3.80 7.51 5.70
CA LYS A 36 -2.37 7.67 6.02
C LYS A 36 -1.48 7.45 4.81
N PHE A 37 -1.83 6.49 3.94
CA PHE A 37 -1.08 6.23 2.72
C PHE A 37 -1.15 7.43 1.77
N GLU A 38 -2.34 8.00 1.57
CA GLU A 38 -2.53 9.24 0.80
C GLU A 38 -1.64 10.37 1.30
N LEU A 39 -1.67 10.66 2.61
CA LEU A 39 -0.83 11.71 3.21
C LEU A 39 0.67 11.43 3.03
N CYS A 40 1.11 10.16 3.14
CA CYS A 40 2.51 9.81 2.90
C CYS A 40 2.90 10.08 1.43
N ILE A 41 2.05 9.67 0.48
CA ILE A 41 2.29 9.90 -0.96
C ILE A 41 2.33 11.40 -1.28
N GLU A 42 1.39 12.18 -0.75
CA GLU A 42 1.33 13.64 -0.93
C GLU A 42 2.55 14.34 -0.34
N SER A 43 3.01 13.91 0.84
CA SER A 43 4.21 14.47 1.49
C SER A 43 5.49 14.29 0.66
N MET A 44 5.51 13.31 -0.26
CA MET A 44 6.61 13.06 -1.20
C MET A 44 6.39 13.72 -2.57
N GLY A 45 5.36 14.56 -2.73
CA GLY A 45 4.99 15.22 -3.99
C GLY A 45 4.26 14.30 -4.98
N GLY A 46 3.76 13.16 -4.51
CA GLY A 46 2.93 12.25 -5.31
C GLY A 46 1.44 12.49 -5.16
N LYS A 47 0.64 11.63 -5.80
CA LYS A 47 -0.80 11.53 -5.58
C LYS A 47 -1.29 10.11 -5.78
N VAL A 48 -2.32 9.71 -5.03
CA VAL A 48 -3.08 8.49 -5.31
C VAL A 48 -3.93 8.74 -6.56
N ARG A 49 -3.81 7.86 -7.55
CA ARG A 49 -4.50 7.97 -8.85
C ARG A 49 -5.83 7.22 -8.86
N ALA A 50 -5.93 6.15 -8.08
CA ALA A 50 -7.14 5.34 -8.02
C ALA A 50 -7.26 4.64 -6.67
N ILE A 51 -8.50 4.48 -6.22
CA ILE A 51 -8.88 3.64 -5.08
C ILE A 51 -10.01 2.74 -5.55
N LYS A 52 -9.90 1.44 -5.28
CA LYS A 52 -10.94 0.46 -5.62
C LYS A 52 -11.03 -0.65 -4.59
N ALA A 53 -12.24 -1.20 -4.42
CA ALA A 53 -12.41 -2.45 -3.69
C ALA A 53 -11.98 -3.62 -4.59
N VAL A 54 -11.15 -4.52 -4.07
CA VAL A 54 -10.57 -5.64 -4.85
C VAL A 54 -10.88 -7.02 -4.27
N GLY A 55 -11.65 -7.10 -3.20
CA GLY A 55 -12.04 -8.35 -2.58
C GLY A 55 -12.64 -8.14 -1.19
N ASN A 56 -13.00 -9.24 -0.54
CA ASN A 56 -13.53 -9.22 0.83
C ASN A 56 -12.71 -10.17 1.70
N TRP A 57 -11.96 -9.61 2.65
CA TRP A 57 -11.17 -10.38 3.62
C TRP A 57 -12.08 -11.01 4.67
N PRO A 58 -12.06 -12.34 4.86
CA PRO A 58 -12.88 -13.00 5.86
C PRO A 58 -12.36 -12.64 7.26
N MET A 59 -13.29 -12.29 8.16
CA MET A 59 -12.93 -11.92 9.54
C MET A 59 -13.93 -12.51 10.52
N GLY A 60 -13.77 -13.81 10.77
CA GLY A 60 -14.66 -14.59 11.62
C GLY A 60 -15.91 -15.10 10.89
N PRO A 61 -16.80 -15.80 11.61
CA PRO A 61 -18.04 -16.33 11.03
C PRO A 61 -18.93 -15.21 10.52
N ASN A 62 -19.38 -15.31 9.27
CA ASN A 62 -20.32 -14.39 8.62
C ASN A 62 -19.91 -12.91 8.56
N ARG A 63 -18.63 -12.60 8.72
CA ARG A 63 -18.10 -11.23 8.66
C ARG A 63 -16.96 -11.14 7.66
N SER A 64 -16.98 -10.09 6.85
CA SER A 64 -15.89 -9.77 5.93
C SER A 64 -15.65 -8.27 5.89
N PHE A 65 -14.44 -7.88 5.54
CA PHE A 65 -14.05 -6.49 5.32
C PHE A 65 -13.64 -6.30 3.87
N LYS A 66 -14.06 -5.19 3.26
CA LYS A 66 -13.62 -4.84 1.91
C LYS A 66 -12.11 -4.59 1.91
N ILE A 67 -11.40 -5.23 1.00
CA ILE A 67 -10.00 -4.92 0.72
C ILE A 67 -9.99 -3.72 -0.22
N LEU A 68 -9.42 -2.62 0.25
CA LEU A 68 -9.24 -1.38 -0.49
C LEU A 68 -7.83 -1.37 -1.09
N ARG A 69 -7.73 -1.17 -2.41
CA ARG A 69 -6.48 -0.99 -3.14
C ARG A 69 -6.34 0.47 -3.56
N ALA A 70 -5.28 1.12 -3.10
CA ALA A 70 -4.81 2.39 -3.65
C ALA A 70 -3.67 2.17 -4.64
N ILE A 71 -3.70 2.94 -5.72
CA ILE A 71 -2.66 2.95 -6.76
C ILE A 71 -2.10 4.36 -6.83
N ALA A 72 -0.80 4.51 -6.65
CA ALA A 72 -0.09 5.78 -6.79
C ALA A 72 1.11 5.61 -7.72
N SER A 73 1.44 6.63 -8.53
CA SER A 73 2.76 6.67 -9.15
C SER A 73 3.82 6.70 -8.06
N VAL A 74 4.93 5.98 -8.22
CA VAL A 74 6.09 6.19 -7.35
C VAL A 74 6.54 7.65 -7.48
N PRO A 75 6.52 8.46 -6.41
CA PRO A 75 6.96 9.85 -6.49
C PRO A 75 8.46 9.92 -6.79
N ARG A 76 8.90 10.84 -7.64
CA ARG A 76 10.33 11.02 -7.97
C ARG A 76 10.71 12.46 -7.63
N PRO A 77 11.83 12.70 -6.93
CA PRO A 77 12.82 11.73 -6.45
C PRO A 77 12.45 11.02 -5.12
N GLY A 78 11.41 11.46 -4.40
CA GLY A 78 11.16 11.02 -3.02
C GLY A 78 10.83 9.53 -2.80
N GLY A 79 10.40 8.82 -3.84
CA GLY A 79 9.98 7.42 -3.79
C GLY A 79 11.08 6.38 -4.07
N GLU A 80 12.24 6.81 -4.58
CA GLU A 80 13.29 5.89 -5.06
C GLU A 80 13.90 5.03 -3.95
N GLU A 81 14.04 5.61 -2.75
CA GLU A 81 14.54 4.88 -1.59
C GLU A 81 13.58 3.74 -1.18
N PHE A 82 12.27 3.91 -1.38
CA PHE A 82 11.27 2.92 -1.01
C PHE A 82 11.17 1.83 -2.06
N VAL A 83 11.37 2.14 -3.35
CA VAL A 83 11.54 1.12 -4.39
C VAL A 83 12.76 0.25 -4.10
N THR A 84 13.89 0.88 -3.76
CA THR A 84 15.13 0.17 -3.38
C THR A 84 14.93 -0.67 -2.12
N TYR A 85 14.19 -0.15 -1.14
CA TYR A 85 13.88 -0.89 0.09
C TYR A 85 12.94 -2.07 -0.18
N TRP A 86 11.90 -1.88 -0.99
CA TRP A 86 11.00 -2.94 -1.42
C TRP A 86 11.74 -4.05 -2.15
N ALA A 87 12.66 -3.72 -3.07
CA ALA A 87 13.47 -4.72 -3.76
C ALA A 87 14.32 -5.58 -2.79
N LYS A 88 14.70 -5.02 -1.63
CA LYS A 88 15.51 -5.72 -0.62
C LYS A 88 14.69 -6.47 0.45
N LYS A 89 13.47 -6.02 0.76
CA LYS A 89 12.72 -6.42 1.97
C LYS A 89 11.22 -6.66 1.74
N GLY A 90 10.71 -6.36 0.56
CA GLY A 90 9.31 -6.52 0.19
C GLY A 90 9.00 -7.86 -0.44
N ASN A 91 7.82 -7.95 -1.05
CA ASN A 91 7.34 -9.09 -1.81
C ASN A 91 6.68 -8.60 -3.10
N HIS A 92 6.57 -9.46 -4.11
CA HIS A 92 5.88 -9.19 -5.37
C HIS A 92 4.35 -9.23 -5.23
N GLN A 93 3.84 -9.81 -4.15
CA GLN A 93 2.42 -9.94 -3.88
C GLN A 93 2.08 -9.25 -2.57
N THR A 94 0.88 -8.67 -2.52
CA THR A 94 0.32 -8.19 -1.26
C THR A 94 -0.13 -9.38 -0.42
N ARG A 95 -0.29 -9.17 0.89
CA ARG A 95 -0.84 -10.18 1.80
C ARG A 95 -2.28 -10.61 1.48
N TYR A 96 -2.95 -9.90 0.58
CA TYR A 96 -4.33 -10.16 0.16
C TYR A 96 -4.43 -10.80 -1.22
N SER A 97 -3.29 -11.11 -1.84
CA SER A 97 -3.16 -11.68 -3.20
C SER A 97 -4.07 -12.90 -3.45
N GLU A 98 -4.19 -13.80 -2.48
CA GLU A 98 -5.03 -14.99 -2.60
C GLU A 98 -6.54 -14.70 -2.69
N ILE A 99 -6.98 -13.50 -2.28
CA ILE A 99 -8.39 -13.10 -2.23
C ILE A 99 -8.74 -12.07 -3.32
N ASN A 100 -7.75 -11.33 -3.79
CA ASN A 100 -7.93 -10.26 -4.78
C ASN A 100 -7.65 -10.69 -6.24
N SER A 101 -7.40 -11.98 -6.46
CA SER A 101 -7.15 -12.61 -7.77
C SER A 101 -8.43 -12.80 -8.59
#